data_AF-A0A2E1EB26-F1
#
_entry.id   AF-A0A2E1EB26-F1
#
_cell.length_a   1.000
_cell.length_b   1.000
_cell.length_c   1.000
_cell.angle_alpha   90.00
_cell.angle_beta   90.00
_cell.angle_gamma   90.00
#
_symmetry.space_group_name_H-M   'P 1'
#
loop_
_entity.id
_entity.type
_entity.pdbx_description
1 polymer ?
#
loop_
_entity_poly.entity_id
_entity_poly.type
_entity_poly.pdbx_seq_one_letter_code
_entity_poly.pdbx_strand_id
1 'polypeptide(L)'
;MDSNMIGLISVLFCEIIFVIIAYTINEKNAKYLLSGYNTMSKEKQERFDLKNYLIFFKKFFLNLTLYSFLIFLLFYILYDVITASLIWCISIFIPMPYLIYKGYKFKK
;
A
#
# COMPACT_ATOMS: atom_id res chain seq x y z
N MET A 1 -11.38 26.55 -1.73
CA MET A 1 -11.49 25.10 -1.96
C MET A 1 -12.26 24.54 -0.78
N ASP A 2 -13.45 23.96 -1.01
CA ASP A 2 -14.31 23.49 0.08
C ASP A 2 -13.84 22.12 0.62
N SER A 3 -14.43 21.67 1.73
CA SER A 3 -14.05 20.40 2.37
C SER A 3 -14.20 19.19 1.45
N ASN A 4 -15.19 19.21 0.56
CA ASN A 4 -15.42 18.15 -0.43
C ASN A 4 -14.26 18.05 -1.42
N MET A 5 -13.87 19.18 -2.01
CA MET A 5 -12.77 19.23 -2.95
C MET A 5 -11.43 18.90 -2.28
N ILE A 6 -11.21 19.35 -1.03
CA ILE A 6 -10.02 18.97 -0.25
C ILE A 6 -9.98 17.46 -0.03
N GLY A 7 -11.05 16.86 0.47
CA GLY A 7 -11.08 15.42 0.78
C GLY A 7 -10.86 14.55 -0.45
N LEU A 8 -11.51 14.86 -1.57
CA LEU A 8 -11.33 14.12 -2.83
C LEU A 8 -9.87 14.20 -3.33
N ILE A 9 -9.28 15.40 -3.33
CA ILE A 9 -7.89 15.58 -3.78
C ILE A 9 -6.92 14.86 -2.85
N SER A 10 -7.14 14.92 -1.53
CA SER A 10 -6.31 14.19 -0.56
C SER A 10 -6.34 12.69 -0.77
N VAL A 11 -7.52 12.10 -1.00
CA VAL A 11 -7.65 10.67 -1.29
C VAL A 11 -6.95 10.32 -2.60
N LEU A 12 -7.23 11.05 -3.69
CA LEU A 12 -6.60 10.79 -4.99
C LEU A 12 -5.07 10.89 -4.94
N PHE A 13 -4.54 11.86 -4.19
CA PHE A 13 -3.11 12.00 -3.98
C PHE A 13 -2.50 10.77 -3.31
N CYS A 14 -3.14 10.26 -2.25
CA CYS A 14 -2.70 9.04 -1.58
C CYS A 14 -2.80 7.79 -2.46
N GLU A 15 -3.86 7.68 -3.26
CA GLU A 15 -4.02 6.58 -4.21
C GLU A 15 -2.91 6.56 -5.27
N ILE A 16 -2.53 7.73 -5.78
CA ILE A 16 -1.39 7.88 -6.69
C ILE A 16 -0.09 7.45 -6.01
N ILE A 17 0.13 7.80 -4.75
CA ILE A 17 1.32 7.36 -4.00
C ILE A 17 1.39 5.83 -3.91
N PHE A 18 0.28 5.15 -3.63
CA PHE A 18 0.26 3.68 -3.57
C PHE A 18 0.60 3.04 -4.92
N VAL A 19 0.11 3.60 -6.03
CA VAL A 19 0.49 3.17 -7.37
C VAL A 19 1.98 3.42 -7.62
N ILE A 20 2.51 4.59 -7.27
CA ILE A 20 3.94 4.90 -7.39
C ILE A 20 4.78 3.87 -6.62
N ILE A 21 4.40 3.55 -5.37
CA ILE A 21 5.06 2.53 -4.56
C ILE A 21 5.06 1.17 -5.28
N ALA A 22 3.92 0.75 -5.83
CA ALA A 22 3.75 -0.52 -6.51
C ALA A 22 4.66 -0.68 -7.75
N TYR A 23 4.96 0.41 -8.45
CA TYR A 23 5.77 0.39 -9.68
C TYR A 23 7.23 0.80 -9.45
N THR A 24 7.54 1.53 -8.38
CA THR A 24 8.90 2.04 -8.13
C THR A 24 9.77 1.00 -7.45
N ILE A 25 9.24 0.23 -6.49
CA ILE A 25 10.03 -0.74 -5.74
C ILE A 25 10.29 -1.99 -6.61
N ASN A 26 11.57 -2.27 -6.85
CA ASN A 26 12.04 -3.35 -7.71
C ASN A 26 13.37 -3.94 -7.19
N GLU A 27 13.89 -4.98 -7.83
CA GLU A 27 15.10 -5.70 -7.38
C GLU A 27 16.33 -4.79 -7.24
N LYS A 28 16.46 -3.74 -8.08
CA LYS A 28 17.62 -2.84 -8.08
C LYS A 28 17.64 -1.91 -6.87
N ASN A 29 16.47 -1.51 -6.37
CA ASN A 29 16.34 -0.52 -5.31
C ASN A 29 15.74 -1.07 -4.00
N ALA A 30 15.29 -2.33 -3.96
CA ALA A 30 14.71 -2.95 -2.77
C ALA A 30 15.63 -2.88 -1.54
N LYS A 31 16.95 -3.01 -1.73
CA LYS A 31 17.93 -2.86 -0.63
C LYS A 31 17.93 -1.49 0.04
N TYR A 32 17.37 -0.47 -0.60
CA TYR A 32 17.25 0.88 -0.04
C TYR A 32 15.81 1.19 0.38
N LEU A 33 14.82 0.83 -0.45
CA LEU A 33 13.43 1.26 -0.28
C LEU A 33 12.55 0.27 0.51
N LEU A 34 12.95 -1.00 0.64
CA LEU A 34 12.19 -2.00 1.35
C LEU A 34 12.80 -2.21 2.74
N SER A 35 12.30 -1.52 3.75
CA SER A 35 12.88 -1.49 5.12
C SER A 35 13.13 -2.87 5.73
N GLY A 36 12.18 -3.80 5.54
CA GLY A 36 12.32 -5.18 6.01
C GLY A 36 13.43 -5.97 5.33
N TYR A 37 13.81 -5.63 4.09
CA TYR A 37 14.90 -6.25 3.34
C TYR A 37 16.23 -5.50 3.53
N ASN A 38 16.20 -4.17 3.53
CA ASN A 38 17.32 -3.27 3.81
C ASN A 38 18.00 -3.63 5.15
N THR A 39 17.20 -3.87 6.20
CA THR A 39 17.71 -4.20 7.54
C THR A 39 18.18 -5.64 7.73
N MET A 40 18.03 -6.51 6.71
CA MET A 40 18.55 -7.88 6.79
C MET A 40 20.07 -7.92 6.61
N SER A 41 20.74 -8.89 7.25
CA SER A 41 22.13 -9.21 6.92
C SER A 41 22.23 -9.69 5.47
N LYS A 42 23.41 -9.53 4.84
CA LYS A 42 23.65 -10.00 3.46
C LYS A 42 23.25 -11.47 3.25
N GLU A 43 23.63 -12.33 4.20
CA GLU A 43 23.30 -13.75 4.18
C GLU A 43 21.78 -14.03 4.19
N LYS A 44 21.00 -13.21 4.90
CA LYS A 44 19.53 -13.30 4.91
C LYS A 44 18.92 -12.72 3.64
N GLN A 45 19.52 -11.66 3.07
CA GLN A 45 19.09 -11.09 1.80
C GLN A 45 19.24 -12.11 0.66
N GLU A 46 20.37 -12.82 0.60
CA GLU A 46 20.64 -13.86 -0.41
C GLU A 46 19.65 -15.03 -0.35
N ARG A 47 19.14 -15.36 0.84
CA ARG A 47 18.12 -16.40 1.05
C ARG A 47 16.69 -15.91 0.86
N PHE A 48 16.46 -14.59 0.88
CA PHE A 48 15.13 -14.02 0.74
C PHE A 48 14.61 -14.17 -0.69
N ASP A 49 13.37 -14.64 -0.85
CA ASP A 49 12.72 -14.74 -2.15
C ASP A 49 12.20 -13.37 -2.62
N LEU A 50 13.14 -12.49 -2.99
CA LEU A 50 12.87 -11.10 -3.35
C LEU A 50 11.95 -10.99 -4.56
N LYS A 51 12.16 -11.81 -5.59
CA LYS A 51 11.40 -11.76 -6.83
C LYS A 51 9.91 -12.02 -6.59
N ASN A 52 9.58 -13.10 -5.87
CA ASN A 52 8.19 -13.41 -5.58
C ASN A 52 7.59 -12.45 -4.55
N TYR A 53 8.39 -11.96 -3.59
CA TYR A 53 7.95 -10.90 -2.68
C TYR A 53 7.53 -9.63 -3.44
N LEU A 54 8.33 -9.19 -4.43
CA LEU A 54 8.01 -7.99 -5.20
C LEU A 54 6.75 -8.16 -6.06
N ILE A 55 6.52 -9.34 -6.63
CA ILE A 55 5.25 -9.66 -7.33
C ILE A 55 4.07 -9.54 -6.38
N PHE A 56 4.19 -10.11 -5.17
CA PHE A 56 3.17 -9.99 -4.12
C PHE A 56 2.97 -8.54 -3.68
N PHE A 57 4.04 -7.81 -3.40
CA PHE A 57 4.03 -6.43 -2.94
C PHE A 57 3.33 -5.51 -3.95
N LYS A 58 3.67 -5.64 -5.23
CA LYS A 58 3.01 -4.89 -6.30
C LYS A 58 1.51 -5.19 -6.36
N LYS A 59 1.12 -6.47 -6.35
CA LYS A 59 -0.30 -6.86 -6.35
C LYS A 59 -1.03 -6.34 -5.11
N PHE A 60 -0.38 -6.36 -3.94
CA PHE A 60 -0.94 -5.83 -2.70
C PHE A 60 -1.28 -4.35 -2.83
N PHE A 61 -0.34 -3.50 -3.25
CA PHE A 61 -0.59 -2.06 -3.37
C PHE A 61 -1.58 -1.72 -4.49
N LEU A 62 -1.58 -2.44 -5.62
CA LEU A 62 -2.58 -2.22 -6.67
C LEU A 62 -4.00 -2.60 -6.21
N ASN A 63 -4.13 -3.71 -5.48
CA ASN A 63 -5.41 -4.10 -4.91
C ASN A 63 -5.85 -3.11 -3.82
N LEU A 64 -4.92 -2.71 -2.95
CA LEU A 64 -5.13 -1.68 -1.93
C LEU A 64 -5.76 -0.45 -2.55
N THR A 65 -5.10 0.10 -3.57
CA THR A 65 -5.58 1.29 -4.29
C THR A 65 -6.98 1.11 -4.85
N LEU A 66 -7.22 -0.01 -5.53
CA LEU A 66 -8.50 -0.24 -6.18
C LEU A 66 -9.64 -0.32 -5.16
N TYR A 67 -9.51 -1.16 -4.13
CA TYR A 67 -10.63 -1.35 -3.21
C TYR A 67 -10.79 -0.15 -2.28
N SER A 68 -9.71 0.50 -1.81
CA SER A 68 -9.82 1.65 -0.91
C SER A 68 -10.52 2.79 -1.63
N PHE A 69 -10.16 3.05 -2.88
CA PHE A 69 -10.82 4.08 -3.68
C PHE A 69 -12.31 3.76 -3.92
N LEU A 70 -12.67 2.51 -4.21
CA LEU A 70 -14.07 2.09 -4.35
C LEU A 70 -14.86 2.25 -3.04
N ILE A 71 -14.25 1.94 -1.89
CA ILE A 71 -14.85 2.18 -0.57
C ILE A 71 -15.06 3.69 -0.37
N PHE A 72 -14.07 4.51 -0.66
CA PHE A 72 -14.22 5.97 -0.55
C PHE A 72 -15.38 6.47 -1.42
N LEU A 73 -15.43 6.10 -2.71
CA LEU A 73 -16.51 6.53 -3.61
C LEU A 73 -17.90 6.09 -3.11
N LEU A 74 -18.02 4.86 -2.62
CA LEU A 74 -19.28 4.36 -2.06
C LEU A 74 -19.72 5.20 -0.85
N PHE A 75 -18.83 5.41 0.11
CA PHE A 75 -19.17 6.14 1.34
C PHE A 75 -19.26 7.65 1.13
N TYR A 76 -18.62 8.20 0.11
CA TYR A 76 -18.76 9.60 -0.31
C TYR A 76 -20.16 9.91 -0.86
N ILE A 77 -20.82 8.94 -1.49
CA ILE A 77 -22.21 9.08 -1.96
C ILE A 77 -23.20 8.95 -0.78
N LEU A 78 -22.87 8.14 0.23
CA LEU A 78 -23.77 7.81 1.33
C LEU A 78 -23.65 8.75 2.55
N TYR A 79 -22.51 9.42 2.73
CA TYR A 79 -22.19 10.21 3.91
C TYR A 79 -21.41 11.48 3.53
N ASP A 80 -21.11 12.33 4.52
CA ASP A 80 -20.22 13.47 4.30
C ASP A 80 -18.76 13.04 4.08
N VAL A 81 -17.98 13.94 3.49
CA VAL A 81 -16.59 13.68 3.11
C VAL A 81 -15.69 13.31 4.30
N ILE A 82 -15.97 13.79 5.51
CA ILE A 82 -15.15 13.48 6.70
C ILE A 82 -15.39 12.02 7.07
N THR A 83 -16.65 11.60 7.16
CA THR A 83 -17.00 10.19 7.44
C THR A 83 -16.47 9.25 6.37
N ALA A 84 -16.64 9.58 5.08
CA ALA A 84 -16.10 8.78 3.97
C ALA A 84 -14.57 8.63 4.04
N SER A 85 -13.86 9.71 4.37
CA SER A 85 -12.39 9.71 4.50
C SER A 85 -11.91 8.87 5.70
N LEU A 86 -12.64 8.88 6.82
CA LEU A 86 -12.31 8.04 7.97
C LEU A 86 -12.46 6.55 7.64
N ILE A 87 -13.52 6.17 6.93
CA ILE A 87 -13.76 4.79 6.51
C ILE A 87 -12.70 4.34 5.50
N TRP A 88 -12.36 5.20 4.55
CA TRP A 88 -11.24 4.98 3.62
C TRP A 88 -9.92 4.75 4.37
N CYS A 89 -9.56 5.58 5.35
CA CYS A 89 -8.37 5.39 6.20
C CYS A 89 -8.37 4.02 6.89
N ILE A 90 -9.48 3.62 7.51
CA ILE A 90 -9.60 2.32 8.18
C ILE A 90 -9.37 1.17 7.18
N SER A 91 -9.92 1.28 5.97
CA SER A 91 -9.76 0.28 4.91
C SER A 91 -8.32 0.07 4.46
N ILE A 92 -7.47 1.10 4.63
CA ILE A 92 -6.03 1.05 4.33
C ILE A 92 -5.24 0.36 5.43
N PHE A 93 -5.60 0.55 6.70
CA PHE A 93 -4.82 0.00 7.83
C PHE A 93 -5.12 -1.48 8.10
N ILE A 94 -6.37 -1.93 7.92
CA ILE A 94 -6.77 -3.34 8.09
C ILE A 94 -5.89 -4.36 7.33
N PRO A 95 -5.50 -4.17 6.06
CA PRO A 95 -4.66 -5.12 5.31
C PRO A 95 -3.17 -5.08 5.68
N MET A 96 -2.69 -4.06 6.41
CA MET A 96 -1.25 -3.89 6.65
C MET A 96 -0.64 -5.03 7.47
N PRO A 97 -1.30 -5.57 8.52
CA PRO A 97 -0.86 -6.80 9.18
C PRO A 97 -0.74 -8.00 8.23
N TYR A 98 -1.64 -8.13 7.24
CA TYR A 98 -1.57 -9.20 6.25
C TYR A 98 -0.35 -9.07 5.33
N LEU A 99 -0.01 -7.85 4.89
CA LEU A 99 1.23 -7.58 4.13
C LEU A 99 2.46 -8.08 4.88
N ILE A 100 2.56 -7.78 6.17
CA ILE A 100 3.69 -8.16 7.02
C ILE A 100 3.73 -9.69 7.20
N TYR A 101 2.60 -10.30 7.56
CA TYR A 101 2.49 -11.74 7.79
C TYR A 101 2.87 -12.54 6.53
N LYS A 102 2.30 -12.19 5.38
CA LYS A 102 2.64 -12.86 4.11
C LYS A 102 4.07 -12.56 3.69
N GLY A 103 4.55 -11.34 3.94
CA GLY A 103 5.92 -10.92 3.67
C GLY A 103 6.96 -11.76 4.41
N TYR A 104 6.67 -12.18 5.64
CA TYR A 104 7.56 -13.04 6.42
C TYR A 104 7.77 -14.41 5.77
N LYS A 105 6.78 -14.95 5.04
CA LYS A 105 6.87 -16.26 4.39
C LYS A 105 7.86 -16.33 3.23
N PHE A 106 8.37 -15.19 2.76
CA PHE A 106 9.42 -15.12 1.74
C PHE A 106 10.84 -15.19 2.32
N LYS A 107 10.97 -15.15 3.65
CA LYS A 107 12.23 -15.48 4.33
C LYS A 107 12.40 -17.00 4.27
N LYS A 108 13.47 -17.47 3.63
CA LYS A 108 13.88 -18.88 3.67
C LYS A 108 14.85 -19.12 4.81
#